data_AF-A0A1E1WVK3-F1
#
_entry.id   AF-A0A1E1WVK3-F1
#
_cell.length_a   1.000
_cell.length_b   1.000
_cell.length_c   1.000
_cell.angle_alpha   90.00
_cell.angle_beta   90.00
_cell.angle_gamma   90.00
#
_symmetry.space_group_name_H-M   'P 1'
#
loop_
_entity.id
_entity.type
_entity.pdbx_description
1 polymer ?
#
loop_
_entity_poly.entity_id
_entity_poly.type
_entity_poly.pdbx_seq_one_letter_code
_entity_poly.pdbx_strand_id
1 'polypeptide(L)'
;MQHEMCTAKGIFWLIFLCVLFVIVISEEISVHDKYCEYKNIEKFYECLKLGVTETTWTTFIKCSKEITMSSEPRGYQKFFCESLHEGTVRLWYACLMEILKASEINEFFKFSEKCLFE
;
A
#
# COMPACT_ATOMS: atom_id res chain seq x y z
N MET A 1 27.28 6.49 50.47
CA MET A 1 27.49 6.92 49.08
C MET A 1 27.20 5.74 48.18
N GLN A 2 26.18 5.89 47.34
CA GLN A 2 25.83 4.97 46.25
C GLN A 2 27.04 4.76 45.34
N HIS A 3 27.22 3.56 44.78
CA HIS A 3 27.32 3.39 43.33
C HIS A 3 27.07 1.92 42.99
N GLU A 4 26.10 1.77 42.10
CA GLU A 4 25.40 0.54 41.76
C GLU A 4 26.26 -0.44 40.97
N MET A 5 25.92 -1.72 41.18
CA MET A 5 26.37 -2.87 40.42
C MET A 5 25.88 -2.76 38.96
N CYS A 6 26.76 -2.38 38.03
CA CYS A 6 26.49 -2.56 36.60
C CYS A 6 26.69 -4.03 36.20
N THR A 7 25.64 -4.84 36.36
CA THR A 7 25.59 -6.22 35.87
C THR A 7 25.53 -6.28 34.34
N ALA A 8 26.59 -6.78 33.71
CA ALA A 8 26.72 -7.04 32.27
C ALA A 8 25.65 -7.98 31.65
N LYS A 9 24.77 -8.58 32.46
CA LYS A 9 23.65 -9.43 32.01
C LYS A 9 22.47 -8.66 31.40
N GLY A 10 22.28 -7.38 31.77
CA GLY A 10 21.17 -6.57 31.25
C GLY A 10 21.36 -6.10 29.82
N ILE A 11 22.62 -5.85 29.42
CA ILE A 11 22.96 -5.32 28.09
C ILE A 11 22.75 -6.38 27.00
N PHE A 12 23.07 -7.65 27.29
CA PHE A 12 22.90 -8.74 26.32
C PHE A 12 21.42 -9.01 25.98
N TRP A 13 20.52 -8.86 26.96
CA TRP A 13 19.07 -8.99 26.77
C TRP A 13 18.48 -7.85 25.92
N LEU A 14 18.96 -6.62 26.11
CA LEU A 14 18.55 -5.47 25.31
C LEU A 14 18.99 -5.61 23.85
N ILE A 15 20.21 -6.09 23.60
CA ILE A 15 20.70 -6.32 22.23
C ILE A 15 19.91 -7.44 21.54
N PHE A 16 19.61 -8.53 22.26
CA PHE A 16 18.83 -9.64 21.71
C PHE A 16 17.39 -9.23 21.35
N LEU A 17 16.75 -8.41 22.18
CA LEU A 17 15.42 -7.85 21.88
C LEU A 17 15.44 -6.87 20.70
N CYS A 18 16.48 -6.02 20.58
CA CYS A 18 16.63 -5.14 19.42
C CYS A 18 16.85 -5.93 18.12
N VAL A 19 17.66 -7.00 18.15
CA VAL A 19 17.92 -7.84 16.98
C VAL A 19 16.66 -8.61 16.58
N LEU A 20 15.88 -9.13 17.53
CA LEU A 20 14.59 -9.77 17.24
C LEU A 20 13.57 -8.77 16.68
N PHE A 21 13.55 -7.52 17.16
CA PHE A 21 12.67 -6.48 16.61
C PHE A 21 13.04 -6.12 15.17
N VAL A 22 14.34 -6.06 14.84
CA VAL A 22 14.82 -5.81 13.48
C VAL A 22 14.55 -7.01 12.55
N ILE A 23 14.62 -8.25 13.06
CA ILE A 23 14.31 -9.46 12.29
C ILE A 23 12.80 -9.58 12.03
N VAL A 24 11.93 -9.10 12.94
CA VAL A 24 10.47 -9.08 12.73
C VAL A 24 10.02 -7.96 11.79
N ILE A 25 10.84 -6.92 11.59
CA ILE A 25 10.58 -5.83 10.62
C ILE A 25 11.20 -6.14 9.23
N SER A 26 12.01 -7.19 9.13
CA SER A 26 12.62 -7.62 7.88
C SER A 26 11.69 -8.57 7.13
N GLU A 27 11.13 -8.09 6.02
CA GLU A 27 10.44 -8.84 4.94
C GLU A 27 8.90 -8.78 4.86
N GLU A 28 8.24 -7.74 5.37
CA GLU A 28 6.98 -7.30 4.74
C GLU A 28 7.32 -6.25 3.67
N ILE A 29 7.52 -6.69 2.43
CA ILE A 29 7.49 -5.78 1.27
C ILE A 29 6.17 -5.02 1.37
N SER A 30 6.21 -3.69 1.45
CA SER A 30 4.98 -2.91 1.55
C SER A 30 4.11 -3.18 0.30
N VAL A 31 2.79 -3.19 0.45
CA VAL A 31 1.87 -3.40 -0.70
C VAL A 31 2.18 -2.41 -1.83
N HIS A 32 2.63 -1.21 -1.47
CA HIS A 32 3.12 -0.20 -2.41
C HIS A 32 4.38 -0.64 -3.15
N ASP A 33 5.44 -1.06 -2.44
CA ASP A 33 6.68 -1.55 -3.07
C ASP A 33 6.38 -2.73 -4.01
N LYS A 34 5.53 -3.67 -3.55
CA LYS A 34 5.13 -4.81 -4.36
C LYS A 34 4.36 -4.40 -5.62
N TYR A 35 3.46 -3.42 -5.50
CA TYR A 35 2.75 -2.84 -6.64
C TYR A 35 3.72 -2.17 -7.62
N CYS A 36 4.72 -1.47 -7.12
CA CYS A 36 5.71 -0.77 -7.93
C CYS A 36 6.69 -1.69 -8.64
N GLU A 37 6.96 -2.86 -8.07
CA GLU A 37 7.80 -3.89 -8.68
C GLU A 37 6.99 -4.91 -9.52
N TYR A 38 5.65 -4.80 -9.52
CA TYR A 38 4.79 -5.76 -10.23
C TYR A 38 4.98 -5.67 -11.75
N LYS A 39 5.55 -6.73 -12.34
CA LYS A 39 5.99 -6.74 -13.74
C LYS A 39 4.84 -6.73 -14.76
N ASN A 40 3.73 -7.38 -14.44
CA ASN A 40 2.59 -7.54 -15.35
C ASN A 40 1.40 -6.70 -14.85
N ILE A 41 1.54 -5.39 -14.93
CA ILE A 41 0.52 -4.46 -14.43
C ILE A 41 -0.82 -4.63 -15.16
N GLU A 42 -0.78 -5.07 -16.42
CA GLU A 42 -1.96 -5.38 -17.20
C GLU A 42 -2.77 -6.52 -16.57
N LYS A 43 -2.13 -7.64 -16.19
CA LYS A 43 -2.78 -8.74 -15.45
C LYS A 43 -3.37 -8.28 -14.11
N PHE A 44 -2.66 -7.41 -13.39
CA PHE A 44 -3.17 -6.85 -12.13
C PHE A 44 -4.49 -6.09 -12.35
N TYR A 45 -4.57 -5.20 -13.34
CA TYR A 45 -5.79 -4.43 -13.61
C TYR A 45 -6.90 -5.29 -14.22
N GLU A 46 -6.57 -6.33 -14.98
CA GLU A 46 -7.55 -7.32 -15.43
C GLU A 46 -8.16 -8.07 -14.25
N CYS A 47 -7.33 -8.57 -13.32
CA CYS A 47 -7.79 -9.19 -12.08
C CYS A 47 -8.70 -8.23 -11.30
N LEU A 48 -8.23 -7.00 -11.06
CA LEU A 48 -8.95 -6.00 -10.28
C LEU A 48 -10.31 -5.70 -10.88
N LYS A 49 -10.38 -5.44 -12.19
CA LYS A 49 -11.63 -5.15 -12.90
C LYS A 49 -12.63 -6.29 -12.82
N LEU A 50 -12.16 -7.54 -12.86
CA LEU A 50 -13.04 -8.71 -12.79
C LEU A 50 -13.60 -8.99 -11.39
N GLY A 51 -12.92 -8.56 -10.33
CA GLY A 51 -13.34 -8.86 -8.97
C GLY A 51 -14.04 -7.74 -8.21
N VAL A 52 -14.11 -6.54 -8.77
CA VAL A 52 -14.85 -5.42 -8.18
C VAL A 52 -16.15 -5.17 -8.95
N THR A 53 -17.08 -4.48 -8.31
CA THR A 53 -18.34 -4.11 -8.99
C THR A 53 -18.11 -3.11 -10.12
N GLU A 54 -19.00 -3.09 -11.11
CA GLU A 54 -18.94 -2.12 -12.21
C GLU A 54 -18.96 -0.67 -11.69
N THR A 55 -19.74 -0.41 -10.63
CA THR A 55 -19.76 0.89 -9.95
C THR A 55 -18.40 1.25 -9.37
N THR A 56 -17.76 0.34 -8.63
CA THR A 56 -16.44 0.57 -8.05
C THR A 56 -15.39 0.85 -9.12
N TRP A 57 -15.38 0.05 -10.19
CA TRP A 57 -14.46 0.23 -11.31
C TRP A 57 -14.69 1.56 -12.04
N THR A 58 -15.95 1.92 -12.30
CA THR A 58 -16.27 3.18 -12.96
C THR A 58 -15.87 4.38 -12.11
N THR A 59 -16.08 4.30 -10.80
CA THR A 59 -15.65 5.34 -9.86
C THR A 59 -14.13 5.45 -9.80
N PHE A 60 -13.40 4.33 -9.77
CA PHE A 60 -11.94 4.31 -9.88
C PHE A 60 -11.47 5.09 -11.11
N ILE A 61 -12.04 4.81 -12.29
CA ILE A 61 -11.69 5.49 -13.55
C ILE A 61 -12.07 6.98 -13.51
N LYS A 62 -13.25 7.32 -12.95
CA LYS A 62 -13.69 8.71 -12.81
C LYS A 62 -12.71 9.52 -11.97
N CYS A 63 -12.41 9.05 -10.76
CA CYS A 63 -11.50 9.74 -9.84
C CYS A 63 -10.09 9.85 -10.42
N SER A 64 -9.64 8.84 -11.17
CA SER A 64 -8.36 8.88 -11.88
C SER A 64 -8.30 9.99 -12.94
N LYS A 65 -9.40 10.22 -13.67
CA LYS A 65 -9.48 11.30 -14.65
C LYS A 65 -9.49 12.68 -14.01
N GLU A 66 -10.15 12.83 -12.86
CA GLU A 66 -10.23 14.12 -12.14
C GLU A 66 -8.86 14.65 -11.73
N ILE A 67 -7.95 13.76 -11.38
CA ILE A 67 -6.56 14.11 -11.06
C ILE A 67 -5.61 14.06 -12.27
N THR A 68 -6.14 14.01 -13.50
CA THR A 68 -5.37 13.97 -14.75
C THR A 68 -4.39 12.80 -14.86
N MET A 69 -4.67 11.69 -14.20
CA MET A 69 -3.88 10.47 -14.29
C MET A 69 -4.09 9.80 -15.66
N SER A 70 -3.03 9.21 -16.22
CA SER A 70 -3.12 8.43 -17.46
C SER A 70 -4.13 7.30 -17.30
N SER A 71 -4.90 7.00 -18.35
CA SER A 71 -5.94 5.97 -18.34
C SER A 71 -5.42 4.54 -18.57
N GLU A 72 -4.11 4.37 -18.72
CA GLU A 72 -3.48 3.09 -18.99
C GLU A 72 -2.90 2.46 -17.72
N PRO A 73 -2.92 1.12 -17.59
CA PRO A 73 -2.34 0.38 -16.45
C PRO A 73 -0.96 0.86 -16.00
N ARG A 74 -0.02 1.04 -16.93
CA ARG A 74 1.34 1.54 -16.64
C ARG A 74 1.35 2.98 -16.17
N GLY A 75 0.42 3.79 -16.69
CA GLY A 75 0.23 5.17 -16.28
C GLY A 75 -0.22 5.27 -14.83
N TYR A 76 -1.17 4.44 -14.42
CA TYR A 76 -1.58 4.32 -13.03
C TYR A 76 -0.41 3.88 -12.14
N GLN A 77 0.33 2.85 -12.55
CA GLN A 77 1.46 2.36 -11.77
C GLN A 77 2.52 3.43 -11.55
N LYS A 78 2.93 4.11 -12.63
CA LYS A 78 3.88 5.21 -12.54
C LYS A 78 3.39 6.29 -11.58
N PHE A 79 2.12 6.68 -11.69
CA PHE A 79 1.54 7.71 -10.83
C PHE A 79 1.58 7.34 -9.34
N PHE A 80 1.10 6.14 -8.97
CA PHE A 80 1.07 5.74 -7.56
C PHE A 80 2.47 5.45 -6.99
N CYS A 81 3.45 5.08 -7.83
CA CYS A 81 4.81 4.76 -7.41
C CYS A 81 5.74 5.98 -7.32
N GLU A 82 5.38 7.09 -7.95
CA GLU A 82 6.16 8.32 -7.86
C GLU A 82 5.84 9.08 -6.56
N SER A 83 6.85 9.25 -5.72
CA SER A 83 6.75 9.88 -4.39
C SER A 83 6.29 11.36 -4.40
N LEU A 84 6.22 12.00 -5.57
CA LEU A 84 5.81 13.39 -5.73
C LEU A 84 4.29 13.58 -5.74
N HIS A 85 3.50 12.50 -5.84
CA HIS A 85 2.05 12.59 -6.01
C HIS A 85 1.24 12.41 -4.73
N GLU A 86 1.84 12.45 -3.53
CA GLU A 86 1.11 12.17 -2.27
C GLU A 86 -0.16 13.04 -2.11
N GLY A 87 -0.07 14.33 -2.42
CA GLY A 87 -1.23 15.24 -2.38
C GLY A 87 -2.31 14.85 -3.40
N THR A 88 -1.91 14.45 -4.60
CA THR A 88 -2.82 14.06 -5.68
C THR A 88 -3.44 12.67 -5.43
N VAL A 89 -2.70 11.75 -4.82
CA VAL A 89 -3.22 10.45 -4.34
C VAL A 89 -4.29 10.67 -3.27
N ARG A 90 -4.08 11.63 -2.35
CA ARG A 90 -5.11 12.00 -1.36
C ARG A 90 -6.38 12.55 -2.01
N LEU A 91 -6.25 13.38 -3.05
CA LEU A 91 -7.41 13.89 -3.80
C LEU A 91 -8.16 12.77 -4.51
N TRP A 92 -7.43 11.84 -5.14
CA TRP A 92 -8.02 10.65 -5.74
C TRP A 92 -8.78 9.80 -4.72
N TYR A 93 -8.19 9.60 -3.54
CA TYR A 93 -8.84 8.86 -2.46
C TYR A 93 -10.08 9.57 -1.92
N ALA A 94 -10.02 10.90 -1.77
CA ALA A 94 -11.18 11.70 -1.38
C ALA A 94 -12.34 11.54 -2.36
N CYS A 95 -12.07 11.58 -3.67
CA CYS A 95 -13.08 11.33 -4.70
C CYS A 95 -13.74 9.95 -4.57
N LEU A 96 -12.98 8.89 -4.23
CA LEU A 96 -13.57 7.57 -3.98
C LEU A 96 -14.56 7.62 -2.81
N MET A 97 -14.16 8.25 -1.70
CA MET A 97 -14.95 8.38 -0.47
C MET A 97 -16.23 9.21 -0.64
N GLU A 98 -16.27 10.12 -1.63
CA GLU A 98 -17.47 10.91 -1.94
C GLU A 98 -18.57 10.08 -2.59
N ILE A 99 -18.21 8.98 -3.27
CA ILE A 99 -19.12 8.21 -4.12
C ILE A 99 -19.38 6.82 -3.54
N LEU A 100 -18.34 6.16 -3.04
CA LEU A 100 -18.39 4.81 -2.51
C LEU A 100 -18.52 4.83 -0.99
N LYS A 101 -19.17 3.80 -0.44
CA LYS A 101 -19.17 3.57 1.00
C LYS A 101 -17.79 3.10 1.46
N ALA A 102 -17.46 3.38 2.72
CA ALA A 102 -16.21 2.91 3.32
C ALA A 102 -16.03 1.38 3.22
N SER A 103 -17.11 0.59 3.26
CA SER A 103 -17.05 -0.86 3.07
C SER A 103 -16.60 -1.26 1.66
N GLU A 104 -17.11 -0.58 0.64
CA GLU A 104 -16.77 -0.84 -0.77
C GLU A 104 -15.30 -0.45 -1.05
N ILE A 105 -14.83 0.63 -0.44
CA ILE A 105 -13.43 1.06 -0.54
C ILE A 105 -12.49 0.07 0.15
N ASN A 106 -12.85 -0.42 1.33
CA ASN A 106 -12.08 -1.45 2.02
C ASN A 106 -12.02 -2.75 1.22
N GLU A 107 -13.14 -3.17 0.62
CA GLU A 107 -13.18 -4.33 -0.27
C GLU A 107 -12.32 -4.12 -1.52
N PHE A 108 -12.37 -2.95 -2.13
CA PHE A 108 -11.55 -2.58 -3.26
C PHE A 108 -10.04 -2.72 -2.96
N PHE A 109 -9.56 -2.22 -1.82
CA PHE A 109 -8.14 -2.35 -1.46
C PHE A 109 -7.73 -3.77 -1.11
N LYS A 110 -8.56 -4.51 -0.36
CA LYS A 110 -8.30 -5.93 -0.07
C LYS A 110 -8.23 -6.75 -1.35
N PHE A 111 -9.09 -6.47 -2.31
CA PHE A 111 -9.08 -7.17 -3.58
C PHE A 111 -7.88 -6.76 -4.45
N SER A 112 -7.49 -5.48 -4.41
CA SER A 112 -6.25 -5.00 -5.05
C SER A 112 -5.02 -5.71 -4.50
N GLU A 113 -4.92 -5.84 -3.17
CA GLU A 113 -3.87 -6.61 -2.53
C GLU A 113 -3.92 -8.07 -3.00
N LYS A 114 -5.07 -8.75 -2.98
CA LYS A 114 -5.19 -10.11 -3.50
C LYS A 114 -4.66 -10.26 -4.93
N CYS A 115 -5.03 -9.35 -5.84
CA CYS A 115 -4.55 -9.37 -7.23
C CYS A 115 -3.03 -9.20 -7.37
N LEU A 116 -2.38 -8.50 -6.44
CA LEU A 116 -0.92 -8.37 -6.43
C LEU A 116 -0.20 -9.63 -5.96
N PHE A 117 -0.90 -10.56 -5.31
CA PHE A 117 -0.33 -11.78 -4.76
C PHE A 117 -0.73 -13.04 -5.57
N GLU A 118 -1.45 -12.86 -6.69
CA GLU A 118 -1.78 -13.90 -7.70
C GLU A 118 -0.84 -13.91 -8.92
#